data_AF-A0A9P8KUS3-F1
#
_entry.id   AF-A0A9P8KUS3-F1
#
_cell.length_a   1.000
_cell.length_b   1.000
_cell.length_c   1.000
_cell.angle_alpha   90.00
_cell.angle_beta   90.00
_cell.angle_gamma   90.00
#
_symmetry.space_group_name_H-M   'P 1'
#
loop_
_entity.id
_entity.type
_entity.pdbx_description
1 polymer ?
#
loop_
_entity_poly.entity_id
_entity_poly.type
_entity_poly.pdbx_seq_one_letter_code
_entity_poly.pdbx_strand_id
1 'polypeptide(L)'
;MTVNIVSSSQALGGVGDVVAHKGDRFEELVLALKDALGPSSGLTSDDVDVGFLMELMRDYDGNDMKWSKYAFGDGSRGYTRNLVDEGNGKSNLLVLVWSPGKGSPIHDHGNAHCVMKILRGDLTETRYAFPEKDEPEGPMTVISEKTYKENQVTYMADELGLHRVSNRGSDFAVSLHLYTPPNVAREGCHIFDEKTGKRSHVPGCMYFSMYGRLVKE
;
A
#
# COMPACT_ATOMS: atom_id res chain seq x y z
N MET A 1 26.34 3.26 8.69
CA MET A 1 26.96 3.13 7.35
C MET A 1 26.33 4.19 6.46
N THR A 2 27.17 4.91 5.72
CA THR A 2 27.02 6.33 5.35
C THR A 2 26.19 6.60 4.10
N VAL A 3 25.53 7.76 4.12
CA VAL A 3 24.78 8.40 3.02
C VAL A 3 25.77 8.88 1.94
N ASN A 4 25.45 8.65 0.66
CA ASN A 4 26.29 9.07 -0.46
C ASN A 4 26.07 10.55 -0.83
N ILE A 5 27.16 11.31 -0.87
CA ILE A 5 27.33 12.61 -1.53
C ILE A 5 28.04 12.33 -2.87
N VAL A 6 27.59 12.92 -3.98
CA VAL A 6 28.30 12.81 -5.27
C VAL A 6 28.65 14.20 -5.80
N SER A 7 29.95 14.40 -6.01
CA SER A 7 30.57 15.50 -6.76
C SER A 7 30.99 14.99 -8.15
N SER A 8 31.02 15.90 -9.12
CA SER A 8 31.12 15.68 -10.57
C SER A 8 32.56 15.53 -11.10
N SER A 9 32.74 14.72 -12.16
CA SER A 9 33.77 14.92 -13.21
C SER A 9 33.43 14.11 -14.49
N GLN A 10 33.75 14.70 -15.65
CA GLN A 10 33.54 14.25 -17.04
C GLN A 10 34.67 13.29 -17.51
N ALA A 11 34.39 12.15 -18.15
CA ALA A 11 34.18 11.85 -19.58
C ALA A 11 35.41 11.27 -20.30
N LEU A 12 35.24 10.14 -21.02
CA LEU A 12 35.62 9.90 -22.43
C LEU A 12 35.41 8.42 -22.87
N GLY A 13 34.53 8.23 -23.87
CA GLY A 13 34.74 7.40 -25.08
C GLY A 13 34.69 5.86 -25.06
N GLY A 14 33.70 5.29 -25.77
CA GLY A 14 33.97 4.22 -26.75
C GLY A 14 33.12 2.93 -26.72
N VAL A 15 32.39 2.73 -27.84
CA VAL A 15 31.79 1.50 -28.39
C VAL A 15 30.48 1.01 -27.75
N GLY A 16 29.44 1.06 -28.58
CA GLY A 16 28.06 0.82 -28.19
C GLY A 16 27.78 -0.62 -27.79
N ASP A 17 27.50 -0.80 -26.51
CA ASP A 17 26.44 -1.70 -26.10
C ASP A 17 25.12 -1.00 -26.37
N VAL A 18 24.25 -1.63 -27.17
CA VAL A 18 22.83 -1.31 -27.14
C VAL A 18 22.36 -1.73 -25.76
N VAL A 19 22.48 -0.82 -24.79
CA VAL A 19 21.84 -0.95 -23.49
C VAL A 19 20.36 -1.06 -23.81
N ALA A 20 19.81 -2.27 -23.67
CA ALA A 20 18.38 -2.46 -23.65
C ALA A 20 17.84 -1.50 -22.60
N HIS A 21 17.22 -0.41 -23.05
CA HIS A 21 16.40 0.44 -22.20
C HIS A 21 15.23 -0.44 -21.76
N LYS A 22 15.46 -1.29 -20.75
CA LYS A 22 14.38 -1.90 -19.99
C LYS A 22 13.56 -0.72 -19.48
N GLY A 23 12.32 -0.62 -19.95
CA GLY A 23 11.37 0.37 -19.46
C GLY A 23 11.29 0.34 -17.94
N ASP A 24 10.87 1.45 -17.34
CA ASP A 24 10.57 1.49 -15.91
C ASP A 24 9.38 0.55 -15.66
N ARG A 25 9.67 -0.69 -15.22
CA ARG A 25 8.65 -1.73 -15.02
C ARG A 25 7.62 -1.33 -13.96
N PHE A 26 8.00 -0.44 -13.04
CA PHE A 26 7.05 0.11 -12.09
C PHE A 26 6.07 1.05 -12.77
N GLU A 27 6.56 1.92 -13.66
CA GLU A 27 5.69 2.78 -14.49
C GLU A 27 4.79 1.96 -15.41
N GLU A 28 5.31 0.88 -16.02
CA GLU A 28 4.51 -0.07 -16.80
C GLU A 28 3.40 -0.70 -15.95
N LEU A 29 3.68 -1.10 -14.70
CA LEU A 29 2.66 -1.58 -13.76
C LEU A 29 1.61 -0.50 -13.47
N VAL A 30 2.02 0.74 -13.17
CA VAL A 30 1.06 1.83 -12.88
C VAL A 30 0.11 2.03 -14.06
N LEU A 31 0.64 2.04 -15.29
CA LEU A 31 -0.16 2.17 -16.50
C LEU A 31 -1.10 0.97 -16.69
N ALA A 32 -0.62 -0.25 -16.47
CA ALA A 32 -1.42 -1.47 -16.60
C ALA A 32 -2.58 -1.52 -15.59
N LEU A 33 -2.33 -1.14 -14.33
CA LEU A 33 -3.37 -1.04 -13.30
C LEU A 33 -4.43 0.00 -13.67
N LYS A 34 -4.00 1.14 -14.23
CA LYS A 34 -4.90 2.20 -14.69
C LYS A 34 -5.77 1.75 -15.86
N ASP A 35 -5.18 1.04 -16.82
CA ASP A 35 -5.89 0.49 -17.99
C ASP A 35 -6.89 -0.60 -17.57
N ALA A 36 -6.50 -1.49 -16.65
CA ALA A 36 -7.37 -2.52 -16.08
C ALA A 36 -8.62 -1.94 -15.40
N LEU A 37 -8.52 -0.75 -14.80
CA LEU A 37 -9.65 -0.04 -14.20
C LEU A 37 -10.54 0.68 -15.24
N GLY A 38 -10.15 0.69 -16.53
CA GLY A 38 -10.92 1.18 -17.67
C GLY A 38 -11.13 2.69 -17.74
N PRO A 39 -11.81 3.22 -18.78
CA PRO A 39 -12.28 4.61 -18.77
C PRO A 39 -13.41 4.75 -17.72
N SER A 40 -13.43 5.86 -16.98
CA SER A 40 -14.34 6.10 -15.84
C SER A 40 -15.76 5.52 -16.02
N SER A 41 -16.14 4.50 -15.23
CA SER A 41 -17.48 3.91 -15.18
C SER A 41 -18.10 4.20 -13.81
N GLY A 42 -18.55 5.44 -13.59
CA GLY A 42 -19.30 5.78 -12.38
C GLY A 42 -18.55 5.55 -11.05
N LEU A 43 -19.33 5.45 -9.96
CA LEU A 43 -18.85 5.43 -8.57
C LEU A 43 -18.72 4.01 -7.97
N THR A 44 -19.06 2.95 -8.70
CA THR A 44 -19.13 1.58 -8.15
C THR A 44 -17.91 0.73 -8.53
N SER A 45 -17.60 -0.27 -7.69
CA SER A 45 -16.50 -1.23 -7.91
C SER A 45 -16.98 -2.58 -8.42
N ASP A 46 -18.27 -2.74 -8.69
CA ASP A 46 -18.88 -4.03 -9.06
C ASP A 46 -18.26 -4.66 -10.33
N ASP A 47 -17.72 -3.83 -11.22
CA ASP A 47 -17.08 -4.26 -12.48
C ASP A 47 -15.56 -4.44 -12.35
N VAL A 48 -14.98 -4.32 -11.16
CA VAL A 48 -13.52 -4.44 -10.96
C VAL A 48 -13.12 -5.92 -10.92
N ASP A 49 -12.32 -6.34 -11.90
CA ASP A 49 -11.65 -7.64 -11.87
C ASP A 49 -10.46 -7.63 -10.90
N VAL A 50 -10.75 -7.88 -9.62
CA VAL A 50 -9.73 -7.99 -8.56
C VAL A 50 -8.71 -9.09 -8.88
N GLY A 51 -9.13 -10.18 -9.53
CA GLY A 51 -8.24 -11.28 -9.90
C GLY A 51 -7.14 -10.80 -10.84
N PHE A 52 -7.52 -10.07 -11.87
CA PHE A 52 -6.59 -9.47 -12.83
C PHE A 52 -5.68 -8.41 -12.19
N LEU A 53 -6.21 -7.54 -11.32
CA LEU A 53 -5.37 -6.58 -10.58
C LEU A 53 -4.32 -7.27 -9.71
N MET A 54 -4.69 -8.37 -9.05
CA MET A 54 -3.74 -9.17 -8.28
C MET A 54 -2.70 -9.86 -9.17
N GLU A 55 -3.04 -10.25 -10.39
CA GLU A 55 -2.09 -10.81 -11.38
C GLU A 55 -1.07 -9.76 -11.82
N LEU A 56 -1.51 -8.57 -12.20
CA LEU A 56 -0.61 -7.45 -12.54
C LEU A 56 0.38 -7.15 -11.39
N MET A 57 -0.11 -7.10 -10.15
CA MET A 57 0.73 -6.92 -8.96
C MET A 57 1.70 -8.08 -8.72
N ARG A 58 1.30 -9.32 -9.04
CA ARG A 58 2.16 -10.52 -8.91
C ARG A 58 3.28 -10.52 -9.95
N ASP A 59 2.98 -10.16 -11.19
CA ASP A 59 3.92 -10.19 -12.32
C ASP A 59 4.99 -9.10 -12.26
N TYR A 60 4.69 -7.99 -11.58
CA TYR A 60 5.70 -6.98 -11.28
C TYR A 60 6.71 -7.52 -10.25
N ASP A 61 7.98 -7.61 -10.63
CA ASP A 61 9.09 -7.88 -9.72
C ASP A 61 9.69 -6.56 -9.23
N GLY A 62 9.55 -6.29 -7.93
CA GLY A 62 9.98 -5.05 -7.28
C GLY A 62 11.50 -4.88 -7.11
N ASN A 63 12.31 -5.86 -7.55
CA ASN A 63 13.76 -5.87 -7.36
C ASN A 63 14.51 -4.74 -8.08
N ASP A 64 13.91 -4.10 -9.09
CA ASP A 64 14.52 -2.96 -9.79
C ASP A 64 14.48 -1.65 -8.99
N MET A 65 13.80 -1.66 -7.84
CA MET A 65 13.69 -0.55 -6.90
C MET A 65 13.15 0.75 -7.50
N LYS A 66 12.49 0.71 -8.67
CA LYS A 66 11.97 1.92 -9.32
C LYS A 66 10.87 2.62 -8.52
N TRP A 67 10.17 1.88 -7.66
CA TRP A 67 9.23 2.39 -6.67
C TRP A 67 9.88 3.22 -5.55
N SER A 68 11.20 3.14 -5.34
CA SER A 68 11.89 3.79 -4.20
C SER A 68 11.78 5.31 -4.19
N LYS A 69 11.57 5.94 -5.36
CA LYS A 69 11.30 7.38 -5.48
C LYS A 69 10.04 7.86 -4.75
N TYR A 70 9.16 6.94 -4.35
CA TYR A 70 7.95 7.20 -3.55
C TYR A 70 8.08 6.75 -2.09
N ALA A 71 9.18 6.08 -1.71
CA ALA A 71 9.30 5.44 -0.40
C ALA A 71 9.82 6.39 0.69
N PHE A 72 9.06 7.44 1.01
CA PHE A 72 9.38 8.36 2.10
C PHE A 72 8.91 7.78 3.44
N GLY A 73 9.84 7.44 4.34
CA GLY A 73 9.56 6.91 5.67
C GLY A 73 9.78 7.91 6.80
N ASP A 74 9.13 7.69 7.94
CA ASP A 74 9.33 8.44 9.18
C ASP A 74 9.25 7.47 10.39
N GLY A 75 10.40 7.20 10.99
CA GLY A 75 10.55 6.27 12.12
C GLY A 75 9.79 6.68 13.38
N SER A 76 9.34 7.94 13.50
CA SER A 76 8.51 8.39 14.62
C SER A 76 7.05 7.91 14.49
N ARG A 77 6.58 7.69 13.26
CA ARG A 77 5.21 7.22 12.94
C ARG A 77 5.12 5.70 12.89
N GLY A 78 3.90 5.17 12.91
CA GLY A 78 3.65 3.74 12.66
C GLY A 78 4.04 3.33 11.24
N TYR A 79 3.57 4.13 10.27
CA TYR A 79 3.91 4.04 8.86
C TYR A 79 3.62 5.38 8.18
N THR A 80 4.11 5.56 6.97
CA THR A 80 3.77 6.71 6.09
C THR A 80 3.02 6.24 4.86
N ARG A 81 2.18 7.09 4.28
CA ARG A 81 1.39 6.82 3.07
C ARG A 81 1.85 7.76 1.96
N ASN A 82 2.37 7.21 0.86
CA ASN A 82 2.98 7.99 -0.22
C ASN A 82 2.25 7.76 -1.53
N LEU A 83 1.51 8.77 -2.01
CA LEU A 83 0.70 8.66 -3.22
C LEU A 83 1.58 8.54 -4.46
N VAL A 84 1.35 7.48 -5.23
CA VAL A 84 2.00 7.22 -6.51
C VAL A 84 1.14 7.75 -7.64
N ASP A 85 -0.13 7.35 -7.68
CA ASP A 85 -1.07 7.66 -8.76
C ASP A 85 -2.52 7.59 -8.25
N GLU A 86 -3.39 8.48 -8.74
CA GLU A 86 -4.84 8.50 -8.46
C GLU A 86 -5.65 7.72 -9.53
N GLY A 87 -4.95 6.95 -10.38
CA GLY A 87 -5.51 6.22 -11.51
C GLY A 87 -6.18 7.17 -12.50
N ASN A 88 -7.44 6.88 -12.72
CA ASN A 88 -8.42 7.62 -13.50
C ASN A 88 -9.51 8.25 -12.61
N GLY A 89 -9.24 8.40 -11.30
CA GLY A 89 -10.21 8.79 -10.28
C GLY A 89 -10.97 7.62 -9.61
N LYS A 90 -10.73 6.37 -10.03
CA LYS A 90 -11.30 5.15 -9.42
C LYS A 90 -10.40 4.48 -8.40
N SER A 91 -9.18 4.96 -8.17
CA SER A 91 -8.27 4.26 -7.28
C SER A 91 -7.22 5.16 -6.67
N ASN A 92 -6.60 4.71 -5.59
CA ASN A 92 -5.34 5.27 -5.11
C ASN A 92 -4.28 4.17 -5.07
N LEU A 93 -3.17 4.41 -5.77
CA LEU A 93 -1.97 3.61 -5.67
C LEU A 93 -1.00 4.30 -4.71
N LEU A 94 -0.60 3.59 -3.66
CA LEU A 94 0.19 4.11 -2.55
C LEU A 94 1.40 3.21 -2.27
N VAL A 95 2.55 3.82 -2.02
CA VAL A 95 3.68 3.16 -1.35
C VAL A 95 3.60 3.46 0.14
N LEU A 96 3.46 2.43 0.97
CA LEU A 96 3.50 2.55 2.42
C LEU A 96 4.88 2.13 2.95
N VAL A 97 5.45 2.93 3.84
CA VAL A 97 6.72 2.62 4.50
C VAL A 97 6.47 2.39 5.98
N TRP A 98 6.77 1.18 6.46
CA TRP A 98 6.41 0.68 7.78
C TRP A 98 7.61 0.71 8.71
N SER A 99 7.48 1.46 9.81
CA SER A 99 8.53 1.58 10.81
C SER A 99 8.79 0.25 11.52
N PRO A 100 10.05 -0.06 11.88
CA PRO A 100 10.40 -1.27 12.63
C PRO A 100 9.57 -1.44 13.90
N GLY A 101 9.06 -2.65 14.13
CA GLY A 101 8.28 -2.99 15.32
C GLY A 101 6.91 -2.32 15.45
N LYS A 102 6.41 -1.65 14.41
CA LYS A 102 5.13 -0.90 14.44
C LYS A 102 4.11 -1.47 13.45
N GLY A 103 2.87 -1.00 13.54
CA GLY A 103 1.80 -1.40 12.63
C GLY A 103 0.68 -0.39 12.58
N SER A 104 -0.33 -0.71 11.77
CA SER A 104 -1.58 0.03 11.73
C SER A 104 -2.44 -0.27 12.97
N PRO A 105 -3.44 0.56 13.26
CA PRO A 105 -4.62 0.13 14.01
C PRO A 105 -5.34 -1.03 13.31
N ILE A 106 -6.26 -1.70 14.01
CA ILE A 106 -7.26 -2.56 13.38
C ILE A 106 -8.23 -1.63 12.63
N HIS A 107 -8.46 -1.85 11.34
CA HIS A 107 -9.25 -0.94 10.50
C HIS A 107 -10.05 -1.66 9.40
N ASP A 108 -11.06 -0.93 8.90
CA ASP A 108 -11.85 -1.28 7.72
C ASP A 108 -11.30 -0.61 6.45
N HIS A 109 -11.94 -0.91 5.32
CA HIS A 109 -11.57 -0.44 3.98
C HIS A 109 -12.65 0.46 3.34
N GLY A 110 -13.70 0.83 4.07
CA GLY A 110 -14.73 1.75 3.57
C GLY A 110 -15.38 1.27 2.27
N ASN A 111 -15.69 -0.03 2.20
CA ASN A 111 -16.24 -0.70 1.02
C ASN A 111 -15.34 -0.57 -0.23
N ALA A 112 -14.02 -0.59 -0.05
CA ALA A 112 -13.05 -0.61 -1.13
C ALA A 112 -12.30 -1.95 -1.18
N HIS A 113 -11.96 -2.37 -2.38
CA HIS A 113 -10.97 -3.41 -2.62
C HIS A 113 -9.57 -2.90 -2.27
N CYS A 114 -8.78 -3.70 -1.57
CA CYS A 114 -7.39 -3.44 -1.23
C CYS A 114 -6.50 -4.58 -1.72
N VAL A 115 -5.67 -4.30 -2.72
CA VAL A 115 -4.60 -5.21 -3.14
C VAL A 115 -3.29 -4.70 -2.55
N MET A 116 -2.62 -5.54 -1.76
CA MET A 116 -1.34 -5.23 -1.11
C MET A 116 -0.23 -6.13 -1.64
N LYS A 117 0.86 -5.55 -2.15
CA LYS A 117 2.10 -6.24 -2.51
C LYS A 117 3.23 -5.85 -1.56
N ILE A 118 4.02 -6.81 -1.09
CA ILE A 118 5.25 -6.52 -0.34
C ILE A 118 6.36 -6.16 -1.32
N LEU A 119 6.91 -4.95 -1.20
CA LEU A 119 8.00 -4.45 -2.04
C LEU A 119 9.37 -4.66 -1.39
N ARG A 120 9.44 -4.57 -0.05
CA ARG A 120 10.67 -4.82 0.72
C ARG A 120 10.35 -5.28 2.13
N GLY A 121 11.16 -6.20 2.66
CA GLY A 121 11.00 -6.76 4.00
C GLY A 121 9.76 -7.65 4.12
N ASP A 122 9.23 -7.75 5.34
CA ASP A 122 8.10 -8.62 5.65
C ASP A 122 7.02 -7.85 6.41
N LEU A 123 5.75 -8.16 6.13
CA LEU A 123 4.61 -7.64 6.88
C LEU A 123 3.71 -8.77 7.37
N THR A 124 3.24 -8.65 8.61
CA THR A 124 2.27 -9.58 9.20
C THR A 124 0.89 -8.95 9.21
N GLU A 125 -0.05 -9.61 8.54
CA GLU A 125 -1.48 -9.29 8.56
C GLU A 125 -2.15 -10.15 9.63
N THR A 126 -2.87 -9.52 10.55
CA THR A 126 -3.80 -10.18 11.45
C THR A 126 -5.21 -9.74 11.05
N ARG A 127 -6.09 -10.69 10.73
CA ARG A 127 -7.50 -10.43 10.37
C ARG A 127 -8.41 -10.67 11.56
N TYR A 128 -9.46 -9.87 11.66
CA TYR A 128 -10.43 -9.89 12.76
C TYR A 128 -11.85 -9.91 12.22
N ALA A 129 -12.77 -10.52 12.96
CA ALA A 129 -14.19 -10.39 12.70
C ALA A 129 -14.65 -8.96 13.03
N PHE A 130 -15.69 -8.50 12.35
CA PHE A 130 -16.40 -7.29 12.80
C PHE A 130 -17.06 -7.57 14.15
N PRO A 131 -17.07 -6.60 15.09
CA PRO A 131 -17.86 -6.71 16.30
C PRO A 131 -19.34 -6.86 15.97
N GLU A 132 -20.03 -7.81 16.61
CA GLU A 132 -21.48 -7.94 16.47
C GLU A 132 -22.19 -6.79 17.19
N LYS A 133 -23.28 -6.25 16.60
CA LYS A 133 -23.96 -5.06 17.12
C LYS A 133 -24.62 -5.27 18.48
N ASP A 134 -25.01 -6.51 18.79
CA ASP A 134 -25.77 -6.87 19.99
C ASP A 134 -24.90 -7.57 21.05
N GLU A 135 -23.60 -7.74 20.78
CA GLU A 135 -22.65 -8.27 21.76
C GLU A 135 -22.13 -7.17 22.70
N PRO A 136 -21.88 -7.49 23.98
CA PRO A 136 -21.23 -6.56 24.90
C PRO A 136 -19.82 -6.21 24.40
N GLU A 137 -19.34 -5.00 24.73
CA GLU A 137 -17.96 -4.60 24.44
C GLU A 137 -16.97 -5.67 24.94
N GLY A 138 -16.04 -6.05 24.08
CA GLY A 138 -15.16 -7.19 24.32
C GLY A 138 -13.98 -7.24 23.35
N PRO A 139 -13.02 -8.14 23.59
CA PRO A 139 -11.84 -8.24 22.75
C PRO A 139 -12.19 -8.66 21.33
N MET A 140 -11.49 -8.09 20.35
CA MET A 140 -11.67 -8.41 18.94
C MET A 140 -11.30 -9.88 18.67
N THR A 141 -12.17 -10.59 17.95
CA THR A 141 -11.93 -11.99 17.56
C THR A 141 -10.98 -12.08 16.37
N VAL A 142 -9.82 -12.71 16.56
CA VAL A 142 -8.86 -12.99 15.47
C VAL A 142 -9.38 -14.13 14.59
N ILE A 143 -9.47 -13.88 13.28
CA ILE A 143 -9.81 -14.88 12.26
C ILE A 143 -8.56 -15.61 11.78
N SER A 144 -7.50 -14.86 11.50
CA SER A 144 -6.25 -15.42 10.98
C SER A 144 -5.07 -14.49 11.20
N GLU A 145 -3.86 -15.05 11.14
CA GLU A 145 -2.62 -14.30 11.12
C GLU A 145 -1.68 -14.90 10.07
N LYS A 146 -1.08 -14.06 9.23
CA LYS A 146 -0.16 -14.49 8.18
C LYS A 146 0.92 -13.45 7.92
N THR A 147 2.17 -13.90 7.80
CA THR A 147 3.28 -13.07 7.36
C THR A 147 3.48 -13.21 5.85
N TYR A 148 3.52 -12.07 5.17
CA TYR A 148 3.83 -11.96 3.75
C TYR A 148 5.27 -11.48 3.55
N LYS A 149 5.97 -12.14 2.63
CA LYS A 149 7.36 -11.89 2.23
C LYS A 149 7.41 -11.02 0.97
N GLU A 150 8.58 -10.51 0.64
CA GLU A 150 8.83 -9.76 -0.60
C GLU A 150 8.20 -10.42 -1.83
N ASN A 151 7.68 -9.57 -2.71
CA ASN A 151 6.91 -9.90 -3.92
C ASN A 151 5.57 -10.63 -3.71
N GLN A 152 5.24 -11.10 -2.51
CA GLN A 152 3.91 -11.67 -2.25
C GLN A 152 2.82 -10.62 -2.30
N VAL A 153 1.65 -11.04 -2.78
CA VAL A 153 0.44 -10.22 -2.93
C VAL A 153 -0.67 -10.81 -2.07
N THR A 154 -1.45 -9.94 -1.43
CA THR A 154 -2.66 -10.29 -0.71
C THR A 154 -3.80 -9.33 -1.05
N TYR A 155 -5.00 -9.72 -0.68
CA TYR A 155 -6.23 -9.00 -0.93
C TYR A 155 -7.07 -8.89 0.34
N MET A 156 -7.66 -7.71 0.54
CA MET A 156 -8.58 -7.41 1.63
C MET A 156 -9.75 -6.57 1.13
N ALA A 157 -10.91 -6.79 1.71
CA ALA A 157 -12.11 -5.97 1.59
C ALA A 157 -12.98 -6.21 2.84
N ASP A 158 -14.01 -5.39 3.07
CA ASP A 158 -14.80 -5.44 4.30
C ASP A 158 -15.58 -6.76 4.45
N GLU A 159 -15.91 -7.44 3.35
CA GLU A 159 -16.53 -8.78 3.39
C GLU A 159 -15.61 -9.85 3.98
N LEU A 160 -14.30 -9.59 4.01
CA LEU A 160 -13.28 -10.48 4.58
C LEU A 160 -12.95 -10.14 6.04
N GLY A 161 -13.60 -9.12 6.60
CA GLY A 161 -13.43 -8.67 7.98
C GLY A 161 -12.60 -7.39 8.10
N LEU A 162 -11.92 -7.26 9.23
CA LEU A 162 -11.02 -6.16 9.56
C LEU A 162 -9.59 -6.66 9.56
N HIS A 163 -8.61 -5.76 9.46
CA HIS A 163 -7.22 -6.19 9.63
C HIS A 163 -6.30 -5.20 10.33
N ARG A 164 -5.19 -5.72 10.83
CA ARG A 164 -4.00 -4.98 11.26
C ARG A 164 -2.81 -5.46 10.44
N VAL A 165 -2.05 -4.53 9.90
CA VAL A 165 -0.78 -4.83 9.22
C VAL A 165 0.37 -4.33 10.09
N SER A 166 1.36 -5.19 10.35
CA SER A 166 2.46 -4.90 11.26
C SER A 166 3.81 -5.30 10.66
N ASN A 167 4.79 -4.42 10.81
CA ASN A 167 6.20 -4.74 10.61
C ASN A 167 6.76 -5.23 11.96
N ARG A 168 6.91 -6.55 12.10
CA ARG A 168 7.51 -7.19 13.29
C ARG A 168 9.04 -7.29 13.20
N GLY A 169 9.63 -6.81 12.12
CA GLY A 169 11.06 -6.80 11.89
C GLY A 169 11.77 -5.61 12.56
N SER A 170 13.11 -5.66 12.51
CA SER A 170 14.00 -4.62 13.05
C SER A 170 14.42 -3.57 12.02
N ASP A 171 14.10 -3.74 10.74
CA ASP A 171 14.34 -2.78 9.66
C ASP A 171 13.00 -2.33 9.03
N PHE A 172 13.02 -1.25 8.26
CA PHE A 172 11.84 -0.77 7.54
C PHE A 172 11.34 -1.80 6.53
N ALA A 173 10.02 -1.92 6.42
CA ALA A 173 9.36 -2.68 5.37
C ALA A 173 8.59 -1.73 4.44
N VAL A 174 8.35 -2.15 3.20
CA VAL A 174 7.66 -1.35 2.20
C VAL A 174 6.62 -2.20 1.49
N SER A 175 5.43 -1.64 1.29
CA SER A 175 4.36 -2.27 0.52
C SER A 175 3.75 -1.31 -0.49
N LEU A 176 3.23 -1.88 -1.57
CA LEU A 176 2.39 -1.20 -2.56
C LEU A 176 0.93 -1.54 -2.26
N HIS A 177 0.07 -0.54 -2.23
CA HIS A 177 -1.36 -0.68 -1.96
C HIS A 177 -2.15 -0.05 -3.10
N LEU A 178 -3.07 -0.82 -3.68
CA LEU A 178 -4.09 -0.31 -4.59
C LEU A 178 -5.45 -0.38 -3.88
N TYR A 179 -6.09 0.77 -3.72
CA TYR A 179 -7.44 0.88 -3.20
C TYR A 179 -8.41 1.27 -4.32
N THR A 180 -9.52 0.55 -4.49
CA THR A 180 -10.57 0.91 -5.47
C THR A 180 -11.96 0.48 -4.97
N PRO A 181 -12.95 1.41 -4.89
CA PRO A 181 -12.84 2.84 -5.14
C PRO A 181 -11.99 3.54 -4.06
N PRO A 182 -11.57 4.80 -4.23
CA PRO A 182 -10.69 5.48 -3.27
C PRO A 182 -11.48 6.02 -2.05
N ASN A 183 -12.46 5.26 -1.54
CA ASN A 183 -13.40 5.69 -0.51
C ASN A 183 -12.69 6.12 0.76
N VAL A 184 -11.70 5.35 1.23
CA VAL A 184 -10.91 5.68 2.44
C VAL A 184 -10.21 7.04 2.34
N ALA A 185 -9.76 7.43 1.15
CA ALA A 185 -9.13 8.73 0.97
C ALA A 185 -10.15 9.88 0.97
N ARG A 186 -11.39 9.64 0.52
CA ARG A 186 -12.46 10.64 0.44
C ARG A 186 -13.22 10.79 1.76
N GLU A 187 -13.56 9.66 2.38
CA GLU A 187 -14.50 9.57 3.50
C GLU A 187 -13.82 9.13 4.80
N GLY A 188 -12.57 8.67 4.74
CA GLY A 188 -11.88 8.09 5.88
C GLY A 188 -12.19 6.61 6.08
N CYS A 189 -11.68 6.05 7.17
CA CYS A 189 -11.94 4.68 7.59
C CYS A 189 -12.34 4.65 9.06
N HIS A 190 -12.77 3.50 9.54
CA HIS A 190 -12.91 3.24 10.96
C HIS A 190 -11.72 2.46 11.50
N ILE A 191 -11.34 2.79 12.72
CA ILE A 191 -10.42 2.02 13.53
C ILE A 191 -11.17 1.37 14.70
N PHE A 192 -10.65 0.24 15.15
CA PHE A 192 -11.26 -0.58 16.20
C PHE A 192 -10.25 -0.80 17.33
N ASP A 193 -10.70 -0.58 18.56
CA ASP A 193 -9.91 -0.92 19.74
C ASP A 193 -9.88 -2.44 19.95
N GLU A 194 -8.69 -3.01 20.09
CA GLU A 194 -8.49 -4.46 20.15
C GLU A 194 -9.12 -5.11 21.39
N LYS A 195 -9.27 -4.37 22.50
CA LYS A 195 -9.74 -4.91 23.78
C LYS A 195 -11.25 -4.78 23.99
N THR A 196 -11.85 -3.79 23.35
CA THR A 196 -13.26 -3.40 23.57
C THR A 196 -14.11 -3.53 22.32
N GLY A 197 -13.49 -3.63 21.13
CA GLY A 197 -14.18 -3.60 19.85
C GLY A 197 -14.75 -2.23 19.49
N LYS A 198 -14.50 -1.21 20.31
CA LYS A 198 -15.05 0.12 20.11
C LYS A 198 -14.52 0.72 18.80
N ARG A 199 -15.46 1.15 17.97
CA ARG A 199 -15.21 1.77 16.67
C ARG A 199 -15.05 3.29 16.79
N SER A 200 -14.05 3.86 16.11
CA SER A 200 -13.86 5.31 15.95
C SER A 200 -13.61 5.65 14.49
N HIS A 201 -14.18 6.74 13.99
CA HIS A 201 -13.96 7.21 12.62
C HIS A 201 -12.69 8.07 12.55
N VAL A 202 -11.87 7.83 11.51
CA VAL A 202 -10.67 8.60 11.21
C VAL A 202 -10.90 9.32 9.88
N PRO A 203 -11.17 10.65 9.91
CA PRO A 203 -11.41 11.40 8.69
C PRO A 203 -10.11 11.56 7.90
N GLY A 204 -10.16 11.33 6.59
CA GLY A 204 -9.09 11.65 5.64
C GLY A 204 -7.71 11.09 6.01
N CYS A 205 -7.35 9.93 5.48
CA CYS A 205 -6.00 9.39 5.64
C CYS A 205 -4.97 10.26 4.88
N MET A 206 -4.35 11.24 5.56
CA MET A 206 -3.43 12.20 4.94
C MET A 206 -2.22 11.51 4.30
N TYR A 207 -1.80 12.04 3.15
CA TYR A 207 -0.57 11.61 2.48
C TYR A 207 0.65 12.29 3.11
N PHE A 208 1.70 11.50 3.33
CA PHE A 208 3.01 12.01 3.76
C PHE A 208 3.79 12.61 2.58
N SER A 209 3.67 11.98 1.42
CA SER A 209 4.17 12.50 0.16
C SER A 209 3.18 12.21 -0.97
N MET A 210 3.25 13.01 -2.04
CA MET A 210 2.49 12.81 -3.26
C MET A 210 3.43 12.94 -4.46
N TYR A 211 3.33 12.01 -5.40
CA TYR A 211 4.05 12.05 -6.68
C TYR A 211 5.57 12.19 -6.51
N GLY A 212 6.12 11.54 -5.48
CA GLY A 212 7.55 11.58 -5.17
C GLY A 212 8.02 12.86 -4.46
N ARG A 213 7.11 13.64 -3.86
CA ARG A 213 7.42 14.89 -3.14
C ARG A 213 6.69 14.94 -1.81
N LEU A 214 7.39 15.30 -0.73
CA LEU A 214 6.78 15.51 0.58
C LEU A 214 5.67 16.57 0.48
N VAL A 215 4.53 16.28 1.11
CA VAL A 215 3.48 17.28 1.32
C VAL A 215 4.02 18.25 2.37
N LYS A 216 4.11 19.54 2.04
CA LYS A 216 4.51 20.55 3.03
C LYS A 216 3.40 20.68 4.06
N GLU A 217 3.78 20.60 5.34
CA GLU A 217 2.92 20.99 6.46
C GLU A 217 2.52 22.48 6.36
#